data_AF-A0A1R1M8U3-F1
#
_entry.id   AF-A0A1R1M8U3-F1
#
_cell.length_a   1.000
_cell.length_b   1.000
_cell.length_c   1.000
_cell.angle_alpha   90.00
_cell.angle_beta   90.00
_cell.angle_gamma   90.00
#
_symmetry.space_group_name_H-M   'P 1'
#
loop_
_entity.id
_entity.type
_entity.pdbx_description
1 polymer ?
#
loop_
_entity_poly.entity_id
_entity_poly.type
_entity_poly.pdbx_seq_one_letter_code
_entity_poly.pdbx_strand_id
1 'polypeptide(L)'
;MKLYVQIDHTDGIDALPKTDISSAINAWLESSTSNASHAQQESSPSQQISERLGIHIEVQKRMELKEPLNFLYSLARQHKTEFVIGIIDEKTGNQEDVCYFGFEEGKPDIYEISNYLGL
;
A
#
# COMPACT_ATOMS: atom_id res chain seq x y z
N MET A 1 2.29 -13.67 5.50
CA MET A 1 3.25 -12.56 5.40
C MET A 1 2.51 -11.24 5.47
N LYS A 2 3.07 -10.25 6.14
CA LYS A 2 2.48 -8.92 6.28
C LYS A 2 3.15 -7.93 5.34
N LEU A 3 2.33 -7.30 4.51
CA LEU A 3 2.76 -6.30 3.55
C LEU A 3 2.13 -4.96 3.90
N TYR A 4 2.79 -3.87 3.57
CA TYR A 4 2.17 -2.55 3.49
C TYR A 4 2.15 -2.08 2.05
N VAL A 5 1.12 -1.30 1.71
CA VAL A 5 1.08 -0.52 0.49
C VAL A 5 0.63 0.88 0.85
N GLN A 6 1.43 1.89 0.55
CA GLN A 6 1.18 3.27 0.96
C GLN A 6 1.49 4.24 -0.16
N ILE A 7 0.89 5.42 -0.10
CA ILE A 7 1.22 6.52 -1.01
C ILE A 7 2.70 6.86 -0.84
N ASP A 8 3.40 6.97 -1.97
CA ASP A 8 4.75 7.49 -1.99
C ASP A 8 4.71 9.01 -1.84
N HIS A 9 5.36 9.52 -0.79
CA HIS A 9 5.34 10.95 -0.45
C HIS A 9 6.57 11.71 -0.98
N THR A 10 7.38 11.07 -1.83
CA THR A 10 8.70 11.57 -2.22
C THR A 10 8.61 12.83 -3.09
N ASP A 11 7.47 13.10 -3.71
CA ASP A 11 7.28 14.27 -4.60
C ASP A 11 6.63 15.51 -3.98
N GLY A 12 6.49 15.59 -2.65
CA GLY A 12 6.10 16.86 -2.00
C GLY A 12 4.74 17.42 -2.46
N ILE A 13 3.83 16.55 -2.95
CA ILE A 13 2.50 16.97 -3.39
C ILE A 13 1.61 17.17 -2.16
N ASP A 14 1.77 18.32 -1.52
CA ASP A 14 0.87 18.88 -0.49
C ASP A 14 -0.59 19.04 -0.98
N ALA A 15 -0.82 18.84 -2.28
CA ALA A 15 -2.12 18.99 -2.96
C ALA A 15 -2.84 17.67 -3.29
N LEU A 16 -2.35 16.50 -2.86
CA LEU A 16 -3.08 15.25 -3.08
C LEU A 16 -4.40 15.29 -2.30
N PRO A 17 -5.54 14.89 -2.92
CA PRO A 17 -6.81 14.79 -2.22
C PRO A 17 -6.80 13.56 -1.29
N LYS A 18 -6.03 13.65 -0.20
CA LYS A 18 -5.84 12.57 0.80
C LYS A 18 -7.17 12.05 1.33
N THR A 19 -8.16 12.94 1.48
CA THR A 19 -9.53 12.60 1.92
C THR A 19 -10.24 11.70 0.92
N ASP A 20 -10.11 11.95 -0.39
CA ASP A 20 -10.78 11.16 -1.43
C ASP A 20 -10.16 9.77 -1.53
N ILE A 21 -8.83 9.68 -1.50
CA ILE A 21 -8.10 8.41 -1.53
C ILE A 21 -8.42 7.58 -0.28
N SER A 22 -8.43 8.21 0.90
CA SER A 22 -8.79 7.55 2.15
C SER A 22 -10.23 7.05 2.14
N SER A 23 -11.17 7.86 1.66
CA SER A 23 -12.57 7.44 1.52
C SER A 23 -12.71 6.27 0.56
N ALA A 24 -11.99 6.27 -0.57
CA ALA A 24 -12.01 5.17 -1.52
C ALA A 24 -11.41 3.88 -0.93
N ILE A 25 -10.31 3.98 -0.19
CA ILE A 25 -9.69 2.83 0.52
C ILE A 25 -10.68 2.26 1.54
N ASN A 26 -11.34 3.11 2.35
CA ASN A 26 -12.35 2.67 3.31
C ASN A 26 -13.50 1.93 2.61
N ALA A 27 -14.08 2.51 1.56
CA ALA A 27 -15.18 1.89 0.81
C ALA A 27 -14.77 0.55 0.18
N TRP A 28 -13.53 0.43 -0.30
CA TRP A 28 -13.02 -0.83 -0.83
C TRP A 28 -12.80 -1.88 0.26
N LEU A 29 -12.25 -1.52 1.41
CA LEU A 29 -12.08 -2.44 2.54
C LEU A 29 -13.41 -2.96 3.10
N GLU A 30 -14.45 -2.13 3.12
CA GLU A 30 -15.79 -2.54 3.56
C GLU A 30 -16.47 -3.51 2.59
N SER A 31 -16.10 -3.48 1.31
CA SER A 31 -16.75 -4.26 0.25
C SER A 31 -15.91 -5.42 -0.29
N SER A 32 -14.61 -5.43 -0.03
CA SER A 32 -13.69 -6.48 -0.49
C SER A 32 -13.69 -7.67 0.49
N THR A 33 -13.48 -8.87 -0.05
CA THR A 33 -13.19 -10.08 0.76
C THR A 33 -11.69 -10.28 0.98
N SER A 34 -10.86 -9.28 0.65
CA SER A 34 -9.41 -9.32 0.81
C SER A 34 -9.02 -9.26 2.29
N ASN A 35 -7.90 -9.88 2.65
CA ASN A 35 -7.29 -9.78 4.00
C ASN A 35 -6.55 -8.43 4.19
N ALA A 36 -7.12 -7.35 3.68
CA ALA A 36 -6.54 -6.03 3.77
C ALA A 36 -7.14 -5.26 4.96
N SER A 37 -6.34 -4.38 5.55
CA SER A 37 -6.77 -3.47 6.61
C SER A 37 -6.09 -2.11 6.42
N HIS A 38 -6.52 -1.08 7.15
CA HIS A 38 -5.85 0.22 7.06
C HIS A 38 -4.39 0.11 7.53
N ALA A 39 -3.48 0.77 6.81
CA ALA A 39 -2.13 1.01 7.29
C ALA A 39 -2.16 2.14 8.34
N GLN A 40 -2.73 1.88 9.51
CA GLN A 40 -2.55 2.72 10.69
C GLN A 40 -1.45 2.08 11.53
N GLN A 41 -0.26 2.69 11.57
CA GLN A 41 0.80 2.23 12.45
C GLN A 41 0.37 2.44 13.91
N GLU A 42 0.47 1.42 14.75
CA GLU A 42 0.32 1.57 16.20
C GLU A 42 1.36 2.58 16.71
N SER A 43 0.87 3.63 17.35
CA SER A 43 1.66 4.74 17.87
C SER A 43 2.71 4.25 18.86
N SER A 44 3.99 4.25 18.46
CA SER A 44 5.09 4.31 19.41
C SER A 44 5.29 5.78 19.81
N PRO A 45 5.28 6.14 21.12
CA PRO A 45 5.22 7.53 21.59
C PRO A 45 6.44 8.40 21.24
N SER A 46 7.45 7.85 20.56
CA SER A 46 8.73 8.52 20.23
C SER A 46 8.97 8.71 18.73
N GLN A 47 8.10 8.23 17.85
CA GLN A 47 8.24 8.43 16.40
C GLN A 47 7.18 9.39 15.89
N GLN A 48 7.62 10.46 15.24
CA GLN A 48 6.76 11.41 14.54
C GLN A 48 5.91 10.62 13.54
N ILE A 49 4.62 10.44 13.86
CA ILE A 49 3.68 9.68 13.04
C ILE A 49 3.47 10.51 11.77
N SER A 50 4.20 10.16 10.71
CA SER A 50 3.79 10.58 9.38
C SER A 50 2.50 9.82 9.10
N GLU A 51 1.38 10.53 8.97
CA GLU A 51 0.10 9.95 8.56
C GLU A 51 0.24 9.36 7.15
N ARG A 52 0.76 8.14 7.06
CA ARG A 52 0.92 7.43 5.78
C ARG A 52 -0.42 6.83 5.41
N LEU A 53 -0.90 7.18 4.22
CA LEU A 53 -2.17 6.70 3.71
C LEU A 53 -1.96 5.44 2.90
N GLY A 54 -2.63 4.34 3.26
CA GLY A 54 -2.41 3.04 2.64
C GLY A 54 -3.18 1.90 3.29
N ILE A 55 -2.81 0.68 2.92
CA ILE A 55 -3.35 -0.57 3.46
C ILE A 55 -2.24 -1.52 3.92
N HIS A 56 -2.54 -2.33 4.94
CA HIS A 56 -1.81 -3.55 5.21
C HIS A 56 -2.52 -4.72 4.52
N ILE A 57 -1.76 -5.70 4.04
CA ILE A 57 -2.30 -6.89 3.40
C ILE A 57 -1.62 -8.12 4.01
N GLU A 58 -2.43 -9.06 4.50
CA GLU A 58 -1.96 -10.38 4.88
C GLU A 58 -2.16 -11.36 3.73
N VAL A 59 -1.05 -11.81 3.14
CA VAL A 59 -1.10 -12.76 2.02
C VAL A 59 -0.41 -14.08 2.37
N GLN A 60 -0.98 -15.15 1.82
CA GLN A 60 -0.44 -16.50 1.81
C GLN A 60 -0.07 -16.95 0.41
N LYS A 61 -0.69 -16.37 -0.63
CA LYS A 61 -0.50 -16.76 -2.03
C LYS A 61 -0.44 -15.54 -2.94
N ARG A 62 0.39 -15.61 -3.97
CA ARG A 62 0.52 -14.60 -5.04
C ARG A 62 -0.81 -14.06 -5.60
N MET A 63 -1.82 -14.92 -5.77
CA MET A 63 -3.11 -14.52 -6.35
C MET A 63 -3.89 -13.50 -5.49
N GLU A 64 -3.64 -13.47 -4.18
CA GLU A 64 -4.28 -12.55 -3.23
C GLU A 64 -3.77 -11.10 -3.39
N LEU A 65 -2.63 -10.90 -4.05
CA LEU A 65 -2.11 -9.57 -4.39
C LEU A 65 -2.87 -8.91 -5.53
N LYS A 66 -3.54 -9.70 -6.38
CA LYS A 66 -4.08 -9.20 -7.65
C LYS A 66 -5.17 -8.16 -7.45
N GLU A 67 -6.13 -8.44 -6.58
CA GLU A 67 -7.25 -7.54 -6.30
C GLU A 67 -6.79 -6.22 -5.66
N PRO A 68 -6.06 -6.22 -4.53
CA PRO A 68 -5.58 -4.99 -3.89
C PRO A 68 -4.69 -4.16 -4.81
N LEU A 69 -3.74 -4.78 -5.52
CA LEU A 69 -2.83 -4.03 -6.40
C LEU A 69 -3.55 -3.40 -7.60
N ASN A 70 -4.55 -4.07 -8.18
CA ASN A 70 -5.34 -3.47 -9.26
C ASN A 70 -6.21 -2.30 -8.75
N PHE A 71 -6.76 -2.41 -7.53
CA PHE A 71 -7.51 -1.33 -6.91
C PHE A 71 -6.62 -0.12 -6.61
N LEU A 72 -5.49 -0.32 -5.93
CA LEU A 72 -4.58 0.78 -5.63
C LEU A 72 -4.01 1.42 -6.90
N TYR A 73 -3.74 0.62 -7.93
CA TYR A 73 -3.31 1.15 -9.23
C TYR A 73 -4.40 2.00 -9.91
N SER A 74 -5.69 1.66 -9.76
CA SER A 74 -6.75 2.52 -10.30
C SER A 74 -6.82 3.87 -9.58
N LEU A 75 -6.64 3.87 -8.26
CA LEU A 75 -6.51 5.09 -7.46
C LEU A 75 -5.30 5.92 -7.86
N ALA A 76 -4.14 5.25 -8.05
CA ALA A 76 -2.90 5.88 -8.49
C ALA A 76 -3.11 6.68 -9.78
N ARG A 77 -3.77 6.06 -10.76
CA ARG A 77 -4.10 6.71 -12.03
C ARG A 77 -5.12 7.83 -11.90
N GLN A 78 -6.13 7.66 -11.05
CA GLN A 78 -7.18 8.66 -10.85
C GLN A 78 -6.63 9.93 -10.18
N HIS A 79 -5.72 9.76 -9.23
CA HIS A 79 -5.21 10.85 -8.40
C HIS A 79 -3.81 11.32 -8.78
N LYS A 80 -3.21 10.73 -9.83
CA LYS A 80 -1.86 11.03 -10.32
C LYS A 80 -0.82 10.93 -9.19
N THR A 81 -0.84 9.78 -8.52
CA THR A 81 0.05 9.50 -7.38
C THR A 81 0.75 8.17 -7.60
N GLU A 82 1.87 8.01 -6.90
CA GLU A 82 2.59 6.74 -6.80
C GLU A 82 2.27 6.05 -5.47
N PHE A 83 2.39 4.73 -5.47
CA PHE A 83 2.34 3.87 -4.30
C PHE A 83 3.63 3.07 -4.20
N VAL A 84 4.00 2.72 -2.98
CA VAL A 84 5.05 1.77 -2.67
C VAL A 84 4.45 0.57 -1.95
N ILE A 85 4.83 -0.63 -2.38
CA ILE A 85 4.58 -1.88 -1.66
C ILE A 85 5.86 -2.35 -0.98
N GLY A 86 5.75 -2.79 0.26
CA GLY A 86 6.86 -3.30 1.03
C GLY A 86 6.47 -4.39 2.04
N ILE A 87 7.48 -4.96 2.67
CA ILE A 87 7.35 -6.04 3.67
C ILE A 87 7.41 -5.45 5.07
N ILE A 88 6.60 -5.98 5.98
CA ILE A 88 6.73 -5.75 7.41
C ILE A 88 7.39 -6.98 8.04
N ASP A 89 8.58 -6.81 8.62
CA ASP A 89 9.22 -7.86 9.41
C ASP A 89 8.43 -8.06 10.70
N GLU A 90 7.84 -9.24 10.87
CA GLU A 90 6.93 -9.53 12.00
C GLU A 90 7.63 -9.57 13.37
N LYS A 91 8.96 -9.70 13.41
CA LYS A 91 9.74 -9.78 14.66
C LYS A 91 10.19 -8.41 15.14
N THR A 92 10.57 -7.55 14.20
CA THR A 92 11.18 -6.24 14.47
C THR A 92 10.21 -5.09 14.22
N GLY A 93 9.17 -5.31 13.42
CA GLY A 93 8.25 -4.27 12.95
C GLY A 93 8.84 -3.38 11.86
N ASN A 94 10.05 -3.68 11.37
CA ASN A 94 10.71 -2.88 10.34
C ASN A 94 9.99 -3.01 8.99
N GLN A 95 9.97 -1.91 8.25
CA GLN A 95 9.40 -1.81 6.92
C GLN A 95 10.53 -1.73 5.88
N GLU A 96 10.41 -2.52 4.81
CA GLU A 96 11.32 -2.48 3.66
C GLU A 96 10.52 -2.32 2.37
N ASP A 97 10.79 -1.23 1.64
CA ASP A 97 10.17 -0.95 0.34
C ASP A 97 10.67 -1.97 -0.70
N VAL A 98 9.76 -2.56 -1.47
CA VAL A 98 10.05 -3.58 -2.48
C VAL A 98 9.88 -3.04 -3.88
N CYS A 99 8.78 -2.34 -4.14
CA CYS A 99 8.43 -1.91 -5.49
C CYS A 99 7.55 -0.66 -5.44
N TYR A 100 7.79 0.25 -6.38
CA TYR A 100 6.99 1.44 -6.64
C TYR A 100 6.11 1.19 -7.86
N PHE A 101 4.88 1.74 -7.84
CA PHE A 101 3.94 1.63 -8.94
C PHE A 101 2.93 2.77 -8.89
N GLY A 102 2.34 3.13 -10.03
CA GLY A 102 1.33 4.18 -10.05
C GLY A 102 1.20 4.92 -11.37
N PHE A 103 0.98 6.23 -11.29
CA PHE A 103 0.65 7.04 -12.47
C PHE A 103 1.82 7.11 -13.46
N GLU A 104 3.03 7.37 -12.97
CA GLU A 104 4.25 7.43 -13.78
C GLU A 104 5.01 6.10 -13.81
N GLU A 105 5.12 5.40 -12.68
CA GLU A 105 5.82 4.10 -12.59
C GLU A 105 5.09 2.98 -13.36
N GLY A 106 3.78 3.15 -13.57
CA GLY A 106 2.96 2.20 -14.30
C GLY A 106 2.40 1.08 -13.43
N LYS A 107 1.93 0.01 -14.08
CA LYS A 107 1.17 -1.06 -13.41
C LYS A 107 2.11 -1.94 -12.57
N PRO A 108 1.75 -2.30 -11.33
CA PRO A 108 2.56 -3.21 -10.52
C PRO A 108 2.70 -4.58 -11.18
N ASP A 109 3.93 -5.07 -11.30
CA ASP A 109 4.20 -6.43 -11.77
C ASP A 109 4.08 -7.42 -10.60
N ILE A 110 2.95 -8.13 -10.58
CA ILE A 110 2.66 -9.14 -9.56
C ILE A 110 3.70 -10.27 -9.56
N TYR A 111 4.30 -10.61 -10.71
CA TYR A 111 5.35 -11.63 -10.76
C TYR A 111 6.61 -11.16 -10.05
N GLU A 112 7.09 -9.97 -10.40
CA GLU A 112 8.28 -9.39 -9.79
C GLU A 112 8.10 -9.18 -8.29
N ILE A 113 7.00 -8.55 -7.89
CA ILE A 113 6.65 -8.36 -6.48
C ILE A 113 6.62 -9.70 -5.75
N SER A 114 5.94 -10.73 -6.30
CA SER A 114 5.87 -12.02 -5.61
C SER A 114 7.23 -12.69 -5.45
N ASN A 115 8.13 -12.55 -6.42
CA ASN A 115 9.48 -13.10 -6.32
C ASN A 115 10.29 -12.43 -5.21
N TYR A 116 10.25 -11.09 -5.11
CA TYR A 116 10.89 -10.36 -4.01
C TYR A 116 10.31 -10.74 -2.65
N LEU A 117 9.00 -10.98 -2.62
CA LEU A 117 8.26 -11.38 -1.44
C LEU A 117 8.44 -12.87 -1.07
N GLY A 118 9.02 -13.69 -1.94
CA GLY A 118 9.15 -15.13 -1.73
C GLY A 118 7.81 -15.90 -1.74
N LEU A 119 6.83 -15.42 -2.52
CA LEU A 119 5.47 -15.98 -2.68
C LEU A 119 5.26 -16.81 -3.94
#